data_AF-A0A5J6GQH9-F1
#
_entry.id   AF-A0A5J6GQH9-F1
#
_cell.length_a   1.000
_cell.length_b   1.000
_cell.length_c   1.000
_cell.angle_alpha   90.00
_cell.angle_beta   90.00
_cell.angle_gamma   90.00
#
_symmetry.space_group_name_H-M   'P 1'
#
loop_
_entity.id
_entity.type
_entity.pdbx_description
1 polymer ?
#
loop_
_entity_poly.entity_id
_entity_poly.type
_entity_poly.pdbx_seq_one_letter_code
_entity_poly.pdbx_strand_id
1 'polypeptide(L)'
;MDHAYALRAPWYVRAREGLTPFDAAARRPALQKYGGTDFVDRLLADPRDSLAFVAEDRWGFPVPVSMGGKGSGRLRFVDRAMVRSPLRKLYQPLHERFYTVVVELFCDEPGLPRAGGTEGVDLSFVIRRERTLVHDTRALRELARGLALALYTAQTNSTAPPPTVPESDDLDDVAFVGQAAQLPLTPAQQALLAKVRPRRVVEAWVPGPVGTGLWRRVDESAPAALLDGELELPMWQLPPNERDCAAARTRSLWFGVVPTHSADIDELGLPRLDDRTIYRVRCLARQHPGAGHEQCPDRLSWSEPTAPYRLAPHADPEGTKNHRVTITMPDLRAVAARAARPPGPGGVEIVQPPGSQLRMNPGSFPPTPGPPDHGSVTSRCTFAIELFMIVSMFVFSLFLPVVVFVFQLWWLLLLRFCLPSEATALETLESYLDGGGTLGDLLIPKADKEAEEKRRAQLATLDDVFETTDAATQLNAVPTFRDDPSQVGDLVAGLDPAGAALPGTDLPETKPDDPLCPR
;
A
#
# COMPACT_ATOMS: atom_id res chain seq x y z
N MET A 1 39.91 1.92 23.19
CA MET A 1 38.95 1.33 24.14
C MET A 1 37.90 0.67 23.28
N ASP A 2 38.05 -0.63 23.04
CA ASP A 2 37.31 -1.35 21.98
C ASP A 2 36.05 -1.98 22.56
N HIS A 3 35.00 -1.18 22.69
CA HIS A 3 33.68 -1.65 23.11
C HIS A 3 32.79 -1.90 21.89
N ALA A 4 31.91 -2.91 21.94
CA ALA A 4 30.90 -3.08 20.91
C ALA A 4 29.94 -1.88 20.91
N TYR A 5 29.18 -1.71 19.83
CA TYR A 5 28.13 -0.71 19.77
C TYR A 5 26.76 -1.33 20.01
N ALA A 6 25.86 -0.51 20.55
CA ALA A 6 24.47 -0.81 20.76
C ALA A 6 23.63 0.16 19.93
N LEU A 7 22.97 -0.36 18.89
CA LEU A 7 22.04 0.42 18.08
C LEU A 7 20.66 0.41 18.75
N ARG A 8 20.06 1.59 18.92
CA ARG A 8 18.73 1.76 19.53
C ARG A 8 17.84 2.66 18.69
N ALA A 9 16.55 2.61 18.94
CA ALA A 9 15.59 3.57 18.42
C ALA A 9 16.02 5.00 18.82
N PRO A 10 15.81 6.00 17.95
CA PRO A 10 16.18 7.37 18.23
C PRO A 10 15.41 7.91 19.43
N TRP A 11 16.04 8.79 20.20
CA TRP A 11 15.50 9.35 21.44
C TRP A 11 14.07 9.87 21.34
N TYR A 12 13.67 10.48 20.23
CA TYR A 12 12.34 11.08 20.08
C TYR A 12 11.24 10.04 19.86
N VAL A 13 11.58 8.89 19.26
CA VAL A 13 10.69 7.73 19.20
C VAL A 13 10.54 7.14 20.60
N ARG A 14 11.67 6.98 21.31
CA ARG A 14 11.67 6.48 22.68
C ARG A 14 10.86 7.39 23.62
N ALA A 15 11.02 8.71 23.51
CA ALA A 15 10.26 9.68 24.29
C ALA A 15 8.76 9.65 23.99
N ARG A 16 8.37 9.54 22.71
CA ARG A 16 6.97 9.42 22.29
C ARG A 16 6.30 8.15 22.83
N GLU A 17 7.04 7.04 22.86
CA GLU A 17 6.52 5.75 23.31
C GLU A 17 6.74 5.49 24.82
N GLY A 18 7.37 6.41 25.55
CA GLY A 18 7.68 6.23 26.97
C GLY A 18 8.71 5.13 27.24
N LEU A 19 9.62 4.89 26.30
CA LEU A 19 10.64 3.85 26.36
C LEU A 19 11.99 4.37 26.86
N THR A 20 12.70 3.49 27.56
CA THR A 20 14.12 3.63 27.92
C THR A 20 15.01 2.96 26.86
N PRO A 21 16.31 3.31 26.77
CA PRO A 21 17.27 2.62 25.89
C PRO A 21 17.43 1.10 26.13
N PHE A 22 16.98 0.61 27.28
CA PHE A 22 17.14 -0.79 27.69
C PHE A 22 15.95 -1.67 27.30
N ASP A 23 14.81 -1.06 27.00
CA ASP A 23 13.59 -1.77 26.63
C ASP A 23 13.77 -2.56 25.33
N ALA A 24 13.16 -3.74 25.26
CA ALA A 24 13.26 -4.60 24.08
C ALA A 24 12.75 -3.91 22.80
N ALA A 25 11.69 -3.09 22.91
CA ALA A 25 11.17 -2.30 21.80
C ALA A 25 12.17 -1.25 21.31
N ALA A 26 12.96 -0.65 22.21
CA ALA A 26 13.97 0.34 21.89
C ALA A 26 15.20 -0.23 21.18
N ARG A 27 15.36 -1.55 21.06
CA ARG A 27 16.46 -2.19 20.32
C ARG A 27 16.24 -2.20 18.80
N ARG A 28 15.02 -1.89 18.35
CA ARG A 28 14.63 -1.89 16.94
C ARG A 28 14.92 -0.51 16.33
N PRO A 29 15.46 -0.44 15.11
CA PRO A 29 15.51 0.79 14.34
C PRO A 29 14.11 1.35 14.09
N ALA A 30 14.00 2.68 14.01
CA ALA A 30 12.74 3.33 13.70
C ALA A 30 12.61 3.57 12.19
N LEU A 31 11.48 3.15 11.62
CA LEU A 31 11.07 3.59 10.28
C LEU A 31 10.32 4.92 10.43
N GLN A 32 10.71 5.93 9.67
CA GLN A 32 10.01 7.22 9.58
C GLN A 32 9.37 7.37 8.21
N LYS A 33 8.18 7.98 8.18
CA LYS A 33 7.41 8.26 6.96
C LYS A 33 7.48 9.75 6.65
N TYR A 34 7.56 10.07 5.36
CA TYR A 34 7.53 11.44 4.86
C TYR A 34 6.62 11.54 3.64
N GLY A 35 6.02 12.71 3.47
CA GLY A 35 5.34 13.13 2.25
C GLY A 35 6.22 14.15 1.55
N GLY A 36 6.42 13.98 0.24
CA GLY A 36 7.23 14.88 -0.57
C GLY A 36 8.72 14.51 -0.67
N THR A 37 9.36 15.01 -1.73
CA THR A 37 10.76 14.70 -2.07
C THR A 37 11.78 15.47 -1.22
N ASP A 38 11.34 16.46 -0.45
CA ASP A 38 12.14 17.29 0.46
C ASP A 38 12.39 16.61 1.83
N PHE A 39 12.05 15.33 1.96
CA PHE A 39 12.10 14.60 3.23
C PHE A 39 13.48 14.58 3.90
N VAL A 40 14.57 14.58 3.12
CA VAL A 40 15.94 14.62 3.66
C VAL A 40 16.22 15.99 4.29
N ASP A 41 15.82 17.08 3.63
CA ASP A 41 15.99 18.43 4.16
C ASP A 41 15.20 18.62 5.46
N ARG A 42 13.97 18.09 5.51
CA ARG A 42 13.14 18.08 6.72
C ARG A 42 13.79 17.30 7.86
N LEU A 43 14.31 16.10 7.58
CA LEU A 43 15.01 15.27 8.55
C LEU A 43 16.27 15.96 9.09
N LEU A 44 17.05 16.61 8.22
CA LEU A 44 18.26 17.35 8.62
C LEU A 44 17.91 18.60 9.44
N ALA A 45 16.78 19.27 9.15
CA ALA A 45 16.33 20.44 9.89
C ALA A 45 15.79 20.08 11.29
N ASP A 46 14.96 19.04 11.41
CA ASP A 46 14.50 18.50 12.68
C ASP A 46 14.22 16.99 12.52
N PRO A 47 15.01 16.10 13.16
CA PRO A 47 14.86 14.66 12.97
C PRO A 47 13.54 14.10 13.52
N ARG A 48 12.79 14.90 14.28
CA ARG A 48 11.44 14.56 14.77
C ARG A 48 10.36 14.81 13.73
N ASP A 49 10.64 15.61 12.70
CA ASP A 49 9.68 16.05 11.70
C ASP A 49 9.32 14.95 10.69
N SER A 50 8.60 13.94 11.18
CA SER A 50 8.11 12.79 10.40
C SER A 50 6.59 12.72 10.47
N LEU A 51 5.99 11.92 9.59
CA LEU A 51 4.56 11.67 9.55
C LEU A 51 4.17 10.44 10.35
N ALA A 52 3.02 10.51 11.01
CA ALA A 52 2.48 9.40 11.78
C ALA A 52 2.00 8.28 10.85
N PHE A 53 2.24 7.03 11.26
CA PHE A 53 1.65 5.87 10.59
C PHE A 53 0.18 5.74 11.02
N VAL A 54 -0.73 5.97 10.08
CA VAL A 54 -2.18 5.94 10.27
C VAL A 54 -2.75 4.59 9.84
N ALA A 55 -4.07 4.44 9.93
CA ALA A 55 -4.75 3.22 9.51
C ALA A 55 -4.45 2.84 8.04
N GLU A 56 -4.35 3.83 7.14
CA GLU A 56 -4.00 3.65 5.73
C GLU A 56 -2.59 3.05 5.52
N ASP A 57 -1.67 3.20 6.48
CA ASP A 57 -0.33 2.58 6.39
C ASP A 57 -0.31 1.13 6.92
N ARG A 58 -1.49 0.52 7.08
CA ARG A 58 -1.62 -0.88 7.44
C ARG A 58 -2.10 -1.69 6.25
N TRP A 59 -1.50 -2.85 6.05
CA TRP A 59 -1.90 -3.75 4.98
C TRP A 59 -3.34 -4.18 5.18
N GLY A 60 -4.18 -3.92 4.19
CA GLY A 60 -5.58 -4.28 4.18
C GLY A 60 -5.89 -5.30 3.11
N PHE A 61 -6.92 -6.11 3.34
CA PHE A 61 -7.45 -7.05 2.38
C PHE A 61 -8.97 -6.90 2.28
N PRO A 62 -9.55 -7.08 1.09
CA PRO A 62 -10.98 -6.94 0.90
C PRO A 62 -11.72 -8.17 1.44
N VAL A 63 -12.74 -7.94 2.26
CA VAL A 63 -13.65 -8.98 2.75
C VAL A 63 -15.06 -8.70 2.22
N PRO A 64 -15.75 -9.70 1.64
CA PRO A 64 -17.14 -9.59 1.24
C PRO A 64 -18.05 -9.11 2.38
N VAL A 65 -18.96 -8.19 2.08
CA VAL A 65 -20.03 -7.71 2.96
C VAL A 65 -21.35 -7.76 2.20
N SER A 66 -22.47 -7.87 2.91
CA SER A 66 -23.79 -7.87 2.27
C SER A 66 -24.05 -6.53 1.58
N MET A 67 -24.31 -6.56 0.27
CA MET A 67 -24.85 -5.39 -0.44
C MET A 67 -26.19 -4.97 0.18
N GLY A 68 -26.39 -3.66 0.34
CA GLY A 68 -27.65 -3.10 0.84
C GLY A 68 -27.75 -2.89 2.37
N GLY A 69 -26.63 -2.79 3.08
CA GLY A 69 -26.65 -2.20 4.43
C GLY A 69 -27.28 -0.80 4.39
N LYS A 70 -27.93 -0.37 5.49
CA LYS A 70 -28.62 0.93 5.67
C LYS A 70 -27.70 2.17 5.59
N GLY A 71 -26.67 2.19 4.75
CA GLY A 71 -25.84 3.36 4.48
C GLY A 71 -26.55 4.35 3.54
N SER A 72 -25.97 5.53 3.35
CA SER A 72 -26.34 6.50 2.30
C SER A 72 -25.19 6.62 1.29
N GLY A 73 -25.50 7.05 0.06
CA GLY A 73 -24.48 7.34 -0.96
C GLY A 73 -23.74 6.11 -1.47
N ARG A 74 -22.45 6.30 -1.81
CA ARG A 74 -21.59 5.29 -2.47
C ARG A 74 -21.54 3.93 -1.76
N LEU A 75 -21.71 3.91 -0.44
CA LEU A 75 -21.62 2.70 0.39
C LEU A 75 -22.71 1.65 0.08
N ARG A 76 -23.81 2.03 -0.57
CA ARG A 76 -24.89 1.11 -0.96
C ARG A 76 -24.50 0.16 -2.09
N PHE A 77 -23.54 0.57 -2.92
CA PHE A 77 -23.12 -0.14 -4.12
C PHE A 77 -21.87 -1.01 -3.90
N VAL A 78 -21.39 -1.11 -2.65
CA VAL A 78 -20.15 -1.80 -2.32
C VAL A 78 -20.47 -3.12 -1.62
N ASP A 79 -19.94 -4.22 -2.17
CA ASP A 79 -20.06 -5.58 -1.65
C ASP A 79 -18.80 -6.04 -0.90
N ARG A 80 -17.82 -5.14 -0.68
CA ARG A 80 -16.55 -5.44 -0.01
C ARG A 80 -16.15 -4.34 0.98
N ALA A 81 -15.73 -4.75 2.17
CA ALA A 81 -15.09 -3.87 3.14
C ALA A 81 -13.59 -4.19 3.25
N MET A 82 -12.76 -3.17 3.34
CA MET A 82 -11.33 -3.35 3.62
C MET A 82 -11.11 -3.65 5.10
N VAL A 83 -10.50 -4.81 5.38
CA VAL A 83 -10.09 -5.21 6.73
C VAL A 83 -8.59 -5.04 6.86
N ARG A 84 -8.16 -4.32 7.90
CA ARG A 84 -6.74 -3.99 8.09
C ARG A 84 -6.08 -4.99 9.02
N SER A 85 -4.91 -5.48 8.64
CA SER A 85 -4.01 -6.21 9.52
C SER A 85 -3.08 -5.24 10.28
N PRO A 86 -2.33 -5.66 11.30
CA PRO A 86 -1.30 -4.81 11.91
C PRO A 86 0.02 -4.75 11.12
N LEU A 87 0.13 -5.45 9.98
CA LEU A 87 1.32 -5.37 9.13
C LEU A 87 1.44 -3.98 8.54
N ARG A 88 2.66 -3.44 8.54
CA ARG A 88 2.93 -2.13 7.98
C ARG A 88 2.97 -2.19 6.45
N LYS A 89 2.29 -1.26 5.81
CA LYS A 89 2.33 -1.01 4.37
C LYS A 89 3.23 0.21 4.12
N LEU A 90 4.28 0.05 3.32
CA LEU A 90 5.09 1.17 2.85
C LEU A 90 4.73 1.47 1.39
N TYR A 91 4.51 2.74 1.10
CA TYR A 91 4.15 3.19 -0.22
C TYR A 91 5.37 3.41 -1.11
N GLN A 92 5.16 3.35 -2.43
CA GLN A 92 6.20 3.62 -3.41
C GLN A 92 6.35 5.13 -3.68
N PRO A 93 7.46 5.58 -4.29
CA PRO A 93 7.65 6.99 -4.63
C PRO A 93 6.55 7.55 -5.56
N LEU A 94 5.90 6.69 -6.35
CA LEU A 94 4.74 7.05 -7.17
C LEU A 94 3.56 7.62 -6.35
N HIS A 95 3.48 7.26 -5.07
CA HIS A 95 2.47 7.77 -4.13
C HIS A 95 2.98 8.97 -3.32
N GLU A 96 4.11 9.58 -3.71
CA GLU A 96 4.78 10.69 -3.01
C GLU A 96 5.12 10.39 -1.53
N ARG A 97 5.37 9.11 -1.22
CA ARG A 97 5.79 8.66 0.11
C ARG A 97 7.22 8.17 0.11
N PHE A 98 7.97 8.62 1.11
CA PHE A 98 9.38 8.32 1.29
C PHE A 98 9.64 7.85 2.72
N TYR A 99 10.64 6.99 2.89
CA TYR A 99 10.91 6.34 4.15
C TYR A 99 12.40 6.38 4.48
N THR A 100 12.69 6.65 5.74
CA THR A 100 14.04 6.51 6.29
C THR A 100 14.03 5.50 7.43
N VAL A 101 15.17 4.85 7.65
CA VAL A 101 15.45 4.10 8.87
C VAL A 101 16.41 4.91 9.71
N VAL A 102 16.09 5.10 10.99
CA VAL A 102 16.89 5.91 11.92
C VAL A 102 17.24 5.11 13.17
N VAL A 103 18.48 5.29 13.62
CA VAL A 103 19.04 4.70 14.84
C VAL A 103 19.85 5.72 15.63
N GLU A 104 19.97 5.49 16.93
CA GLU A 104 20.91 6.16 17.82
C GLU A 104 21.97 5.16 18.27
N LEU A 105 23.23 5.56 18.18
CA LEU A 105 24.39 4.74 18.51
C LEU A 105 24.85 4.98 19.95
N PHE A 106 25.01 3.89 20.70
CA PHE A 106 25.53 3.85 22.06
C PHE A 106 26.73 2.91 22.15
N CYS A 107 27.61 3.09 23.13
CA CYS A 107 28.55 2.04 23.49
C CYS A 107 27.79 0.92 24.22
N ASP A 108 28.09 -0.34 23.89
CA ASP A 108 27.50 -1.52 24.54
C ASP A 108 28.21 -1.80 25.86
N GLU A 109 28.03 -0.88 26.80
CA GLU A 109 28.54 -0.95 28.16
C GLU A 109 27.40 -0.75 29.18
N PRO A 110 27.57 -1.17 30.44
CA PRO A 110 26.60 -0.88 31.49
C PRO A 110 26.27 0.62 31.55
N GLY A 111 24.98 0.95 31.43
CA GLY A 111 24.51 2.34 31.37
C GLY A 111 24.33 2.91 29.96
N LEU A 112 24.74 2.18 28.90
CA LEU A 112 24.68 2.60 27.51
C LEU A 112 25.18 4.05 27.32
N PRO A 113 26.46 4.33 27.63
CA PRO A 113 26.97 5.68 27.45
C PRO A 113 26.90 6.07 25.98
N ARG A 114 26.69 7.37 25.73
CA ARG A 114 26.63 7.92 24.37
C ARG A 114 27.99 7.71 23.69
N ALA A 115 27.96 7.31 22.42
CA ALA A 115 29.17 7.02 21.65
C ALA A 115 30.10 8.24 21.48
N GLY A 116 29.58 9.46 21.57
CA GLY A 116 30.37 10.67 21.34
C GLY A 116 30.81 10.77 19.88
N GLY A 117 32.07 11.15 19.65
CA GLY A 117 32.66 11.17 18.31
C GLY A 117 32.81 9.74 17.76
N THR A 118 32.31 9.50 16.55
CA THR A 118 32.28 8.18 15.89
C THR A 118 33.32 8.07 14.79
N GLU A 119 34.57 8.46 15.08
CA GLU A 119 35.68 8.26 14.14
C GLU A 119 35.96 6.75 13.97
N GLY A 120 36.12 6.29 12.73
CA GLY A 120 36.39 4.89 12.42
C GLY A 120 35.17 3.96 12.56
N VAL A 121 33.95 4.52 12.57
CA VAL A 121 32.70 3.75 12.61
C VAL A 121 31.82 4.09 11.42
N ASP A 122 31.50 3.07 10.63
CA ASP A 122 30.56 3.17 9.51
C ASP A 122 29.24 2.48 9.88
N LEU A 123 28.11 3.10 9.56
CA LEU A 123 26.80 2.47 9.69
C LEU A 123 26.23 2.14 8.30
N SER A 124 25.68 0.94 8.21
CA SER A 124 24.92 0.48 7.05
C SER A 124 23.65 -0.22 7.53
N PHE A 125 22.76 -0.53 6.60
CA PHE A 125 21.63 -1.40 6.86
C PHE A 125 21.40 -2.35 5.70
N VAL A 126 20.75 -3.47 6.00
CA VAL A 126 20.38 -4.49 5.04
C VAL A 126 18.87 -4.66 5.05
N ILE A 127 18.31 -4.93 3.86
CA ILE A 127 16.91 -5.32 3.71
C ILE A 127 16.88 -6.83 3.52
N ARG A 128 16.17 -7.51 4.43
CA ARG A 128 15.99 -8.95 4.36
C ARG A 128 14.54 -9.29 4.09
N ARG A 129 14.35 -10.25 3.19
CA ARG A 129 13.05 -10.85 2.89
C ARG A 129 12.75 -11.92 3.93
N GLU A 130 11.51 -11.95 4.39
CA GLU A 130 10.97 -12.96 5.27
C GLU A 130 9.93 -13.78 4.52
N ARG A 131 10.12 -15.10 4.53
CA ARG A 131 9.18 -16.08 4.01
C ARG A 131 8.78 -17.03 5.12
N THR A 132 7.52 -17.45 5.12
CA THR A 132 7.09 -18.51 6.00
C THR A 132 6.86 -19.77 5.21
N LEU A 133 7.60 -20.82 5.55
CA LEU A 133 7.34 -22.16 5.07
C LEU A 133 6.34 -22.82 5.99
N VAL A 134 5.35 -23.49 5.42
CA VAL A 134 4.32 -24.20 6.17
C VAL A 134 4.26 -25.66 5.79
N HIS A 135 3.87 -26.48 6.76
CA HIS A 135 3.68 -27.91 6.53
C HIS A 135 2.28 -28.24 6.01
N ASP A 136 1.26 -27.49 6.45
CA ASP A 136 -0.14 -27.72 6.07
C ASP A 136 -0.77 -26.40 5.58
N THR A 137 -0.82 -26.25 4.25
CA THR A 137 -1.43 -25.08 3.58
C THR A 137 -2.94 -25.00 3.81
N ARG A 138 -3.61 -26.13 4.07
CA ARG A 138 -5.06 -26.11 4.33
C ARG A 138 -5.34 -25.57 5.72
N ALA A 139 -4.62 -26.05 6.73
CA ALA A 139 -4.70 -25.52 8.08
C ALA A 139 -4.34 -24.04 8.14
N LEU A 140 -3.40 -23.60 7.29
CA LEU A 140 -3.02 -22.18 7.17
C LEU A 140 -4.20 -21.33 6.68
N ARG A 141 -4.86 -21.75 5.59
CA ARG A 141 -6.03 -21.04 5.06
C ARG A 141 -7.17 -20.99 6.07
N GLU A 142 -7.42 -22.08 6.80
CA GLU A 142 -8.44 -22.11 7.86
C GLU A 142 -8.10 -21.13 9.00
N LEU A 143 -6.82 -21.08 9.42
CA LEU A 143 -6.34 -20.13 10.43
C LEU A 143 -6.49 -18.68 9.96
N ALA A 144 -6.05 -18.39 8.73
CA ALA A 144 -6.13 -17.08 8.11
C ALA A 144 -7.57 -16.55 8.04
N ARG A 145 -8.53 -17.39 7.62
CA ARG A 145 -9.96 -17.02 7.62
C ARG A 145 -10.47 -16.67 9.00
N GLY A 146 -10.12 -17.47 10.01
CA GLY A 146 -10.50 -17.21 11.40
C GLY A 146 -9.94 -15.88 11.93
N LEU A 147 -8.69 -15.56 11.57
CA LEU A 147 -8.06 -14.29 11.94
C LEU A 147 -8.64 -13.09 11.19
N ALA A 148 -8.91 -13.23 9.90
CA ALA A 148 -9.58 -12.22 9.08
C ALA A 148 -10.97 -11.88 9.64
N LEU A 149 -11.74 -12.90 10.03
CA LEU A 149 -13.03 -12.72 10.68
C LEU A 149 -12.91 -11.99 12.03
N ALA A 150 -11.96 -12.38 12.87
CA ALA A 150 -11.73 -11.72 14.17
C ALA A 150 -11.36 -10.24 13.99
N LEU A 151 -10.51 -9.93 13.01
CA LEU A 151 -10.14 -8.56 12.65
C LEU A 151 -11.35 -7.77 12.14
N TYR A 152 -12.17 -8.37 11.27
CA TYR A 152 -13.39 -7.74 10.76
C TYR A 152 -14.36 -7.38 11.89
N THR A 153 -14.67 -8.34 12.78
CA THR A 153 -15.57 -8.11 13.91
C THR A 153 -15.04 -7.02 14.85
N ALA A 154 -13.74 -7.01 15.13
CA ALA A 154 -13.11 -5.99 15.96
C ALA A 154 -13.13 -4.58 15.34
N GLN A 155 -13.07 -4.47 14.01
CA GLN A 155 -13.01 -3.19 13.30
C GLN A 155 -14.37 -2.60 12.97
N THR A 156 -15.34 -3.46 12.65
CA THR A 156 -16.68 -3.01 12.22
C THR A 156 -17.66 -2.89 13.37
N ASN A 157 -17.32 -3.39 14.57
CA ASN A 157 -18.26 -3.59 15.69
C ASN A 157 -19.54 -4.32 15.26
N SER A 158 -19.49 -5.06 14.14
CA SER A 158 -20.64 -5.77 13.58
C SER A 158 -20.73 -7.15 14.21
N THR A 159 -21.93 -7.50 14.66
CA THR A 159 -22.28 -8.86 15.09
C THR A 159 -22.67 -9.76 13.92
N ALA A 160 -22.86 -9.20 12.72
CA ALA A 160 -23.17 -9.96 11.52
C ALA A 160 -21.88 -10.54 10.92
N PRO A 161 -21.76 -11.87 10.79
CA PRO A 161 -20.60 -12.49 10.17
C PRO A 161 -20.54 -12.11 8.68
N PRO A 162 -19.36 -11.80 8.12
CA PRO A 162 -19.19 -11.64 6.69
C PRO A 162 -19.58 -12.95 5.98
N PRO A 163 -20.26 -12.88 4.82
CA PRO A 163 -20.85 -14.05 4.16
C PRO A 163 -19.82 -15.11 3.77
N THR A 164 -18.60 -14.72 3.39
CA THR A 164 -17.45 -15.61 3.13
C THR A 164 -16.14 -14.81 3.18
N VAL A 165 -15.03 -15.41 3.61
CA VAL A 165 -13.67 -14.84 3.45
C VAL A 165 -13.04 -15.51 2.22
N PRO A 166 -12.67 -14.76 1.17
CA PRO A 166 -12.23 -15.34 -0.11
C PRO A 166 -10.89 -16.06 0.02
N GLU A 167 -10.70 -17.15 -0.73
CA GLU A 167 -9.40 -17.83 -0.85
C GLU A 167 -8.45 -16.99 -1.71
N SER A 168 -7.75 -16.02 -1.12
CA SER A 168 -6.67 -15.28 -1.79
C SER A 168 -5.31 -15.63 -1.20
N ASP A 169 -4.26 -15.48 -2.01
CA ASP A 169 -2.87 -15.61 -1.55
C ASP A 169 -2.57 -14.63 -0.38
N ASP A 170 -3.26 -13.48 -0.33
CA ASP A 170 -3.12 -12.48 0.74
C ASP A 170 -3.63 -12.95 2.11
N LEU A 171 -4.39 -14.05 2.19
CA LEU A 171 -4.81 -14.63 3.47
C LEU A 171 -3.66 -15.29 4.22
N ASP A 172 -2.74 -15.91 3.51
CA ASP A 172 -1.57 -16.53 4.14
C ASP A 172 -0.78 -15.48 4.93
N ASP A 173 -0.73 -14.24 4.42
CA ASP A 173 -0.13 -13.12 5.13
C ASP A 173 -0.85 -12.81 6.44
N VAL A 174 -2.18 -12.82 6.49
CA VAL A 174 -2.95 -12.57 7.74
C VAL A 174 -2.55 -13.55 8.85
N ALA A 175 -2.28 -14.82 8.51
CA ALA A 175 -1.85 -15.82 9.47
C ALA A 175 -0.43 -15.57 10.00
N PHE A 176 0.49 -15.09 9.17
CA PHE A 176 1.87 -14.79 9.59
C PHE A 176 2.03 -13.41 10.20
N VAL A 177 1.13 -12.49 9.86
CA VAL A 177 0.92 -11.26 10.61
C VAL A 177 0.42 -11.60 12.01
N GLY A 178 -0.39 -12.65 12.18
CA GLY A 178 -0.81 -13.19 13.48
C GLY A 178 0.32 -13.49 14.46
N GLN A 179 1.50 -13.94 14.00
CA GLN A 179 2.69 -14.11 14.85
C GLN A 179 3.33 -12.76 15.26
N ALA A 180 3.17 -11.71 14.46
CA ALA A 180 3.62 -10.36 14.78
C ALA A 180 2.55 -9.48 15.48
N ALA A 181 1.28 -9.85 15.38
CA ALA A 181 0.11 -9.05 15.70
C ALA A 181 -0.32 -9.06 17.17
N GLN A 182 0.19 -9.98 18.00
CA GLN A 182 -0.31 -10.19 19.37
C GLN A 182 -1.84 -10.35 19.44
N LEU A 183 -2.49 -10.86 18.38
CA LEU A 183 -3.92 -11.13 18.44
C LEU A 183 -4.14 -12.31 19.39
N PRO A 184 -5.02 -12.18 20.41
CA PRO A 184 -5.34 -13.30 21.28
C PRO A 184 -5.98 -14.41 20.46
N LEU A 185 -5.27 -15.53 20.31
CA LEU A 185 -5.74 -16.67 19.55
C LEU A 185 -6.72 -17.49 20.37
N THR A 186 -7.87 -17.80 19.79
CA THR A 186 -8.80 -18.80 20.34
C THR A 186 -8.16 -20.19 20.38
N PRO A 187 -8.63 -21.12 21.25
CA PRO A 187 -8.11 -22.48 21.29
C PRO A 187 -8.15 -23.21 19.93
N ALA A 188 -9.18 -22.97 19.12
CA ALA A 188 -9.28 -23.53 17.78
C ALA A 188 -8.18 -22.99 16.83
N GLN A 189 -7.91 -21.68 16.87
CA GLN A 189 -6.83 -21.08 16.10
C GLN A 189 -5.45 -21.55 16.58
N GLN A 190 -5.26 -21.76 17.88
CA GLN A 190 -4.02 -22.34 18.42
C GLN A 190 -3.80 -23.78 17.92
N ALA A 191 -4.85 -24.59 17.86
CA ALA A 191 -4.79 -25.94 17.30
C ALA A 191 -4.45 -25.94 15.80
N LEU A 192 -4.99 -25.00 15.03
CA LEU A 192 -4.63 -24.81 13.61
C LEU A 192 -3.17 -24.37 13.47
N LEU A 193 -2.71 -23.39 14.25
CA LEU A 193 -1.31 -22.94 14.26
C LEU A 193 -0.33 -24.08 14.54
N ALA A 194 -0.69 -24.99 15.46
CA ALA A 194 0.11 -26.18 15.77
C ALA A 194 0.19 -27.20 14.61
N LYS A 195 -0.80 -27.22 13.70
CA LYS A 195 -0.77 -28.03 12.46
C LYS A 195 0.04 -27.35 11.36
N VAL A 196 -0.12 -26.04 11.20
CA VAL A 196 0.60 -25.23 10.20
C VAL A 196 2.11 -25.36 10.38
N ARG A 197 2.58 -25.35 11.64
CA ARG A 197 4.00 -25.40 12.03
C ARG A 197 4.85 -24.42 11.21
N PRO A 198 4.55 -23.11 11.28
CA PRO A 198 5.23 -22.12 10.46
C PRO A 198 6.73 -22.09 10.79
N ARG A 199 7.56 -22.28 9.76
CA ARG A 199 9.00 -22.06 9.84
C ARG A 199 9.35 -20.79 9.09
N ARG A 200 9.83 -19.80 9.84
CA ARG A 200 10.37 -18.57 9.29
C ARG A 200 11.68 -18.85 8.55
N VAL A 201 11.82 -18.26 7.39
CA VAL A 201 13.03 -18.27 6.57
C VAL A 201 13.35 -16.83 6.21
N VAL A 202 14.55 -16.40 6.57
CA VAL A 202 15.06 -15.07 6.22
C VAL A 202 16.05 -15.20 5.09
N GLU A 203 15.93 -14.32 4.11
CA GLU A 203 16.76 -14.28 2.92
C GLU A 203 17.35 -12.89 2.75
N ALA A 204 18.60 -12.83 2.30
CA ALA A 204 19.32 -11.60 1.98
C ALA A 204 19.50 -11.49 0.47
N TRP A 205 19.47 -10.26 -0.04
CA TRP A 205 19.75 -10.00 -1.45
C TRP A 205 21.25 -9.96 -1.69
N VAL A 206 21.72 -10.75 -2.65
CA VAL A 206 23.09 -10.71 -3.16
C VAL A 206 23.02 -10.18 -4.60
N PRO A 207 23.54 -8.97 -4.89
CA PRO A 207 23.50 -8.42 -6.22
C PRO A 207 24.43 -9.22 -7.14
N GLY A 208 23.94 -9.46 -8.35
CA GLY A 208 24.67 -10.06 -9.46
C GLY A 208 25.09 -9.01 -10.49
N PRO A 209 25.52 -9.45 -11.68
CA PRO A 209 25.87 -8.54 -12.77
C PRO A 209 24.67 -7.71 -13.24
N VAL A 210 24.86 -6.40 -13.40
CA VAL A 210 23.96 -5.45 -14.10
C VAL A 210 22.46 -5.68 -13.84
N GLY A 211 21.94 -5.18 -12.72
CA GLY A 211 20.50 -5.18 -12.43
C GLY A 211 19.90 -6.57 -12.19
N THR A 212 20.73 -7.58 -11.95
CA THR A 212 20.29 -8.92 -11.53
C THR A 212 20.78 -9.22 -10.12
N GLY A 213 20.24 -10.26 -9.48
CA GLY A 213 20.76 -10.79 -8.22
C GLY A 213 20.00 -12.03 -7.77
N LEU A 214 20.20 -12.44 -6.52
CA LEU A 214 19.52 -13.60 -5.97
C LEU A 214 19.27 -13.46 -4.46
N TRP A 215 18.16 -14.05 -4.02
CA TRP A 215 17.84 -14.18 -2.61
C TRP A 215 18.52 -15.41 -2.02
N ARG A 216 19.43 -15.21 -1.06
CA ARG A 216 20.15 -16.29 -0.37
C ARG A 216 19.69 -16.39 1.08
N ARG A 217 19.44 -17.61 1.55
CA ARG A 217 19.02 -17.87 2.94
C ARG A 217 20.10 -17.44 3.93
N VAL A 218 19.64 -16.79 5.00
CA VAL A 218 20.43 -16.43 6.18
C VAL A 218 20.22 -17.51 7.23
N ASP A 219 21.31 -17.98 7.85
CA ASP A 219 21.21 -18.83 9.03
C ASP A 219 20.88 -17.98 10.27
N GLU A 220 19.63 -18.04 10.72
CA GLU A 220 19.18 -17.34 11.93
C GLU A 220 19.57 -18.08 13.23
N SER A 221 20.11 -19.31 13.15
CA SER A 221 20.60 -20.04 14.33
C SER A 221 22.01 -19.60 14.76
N ALA A 222 22.75 -18.96 13.85
CA ALA A 222 24.04 -18.36 14.11
C ALA A 222 23.90 -16.91 14.61
N PRO A 223 24.93 -16.35 15.28
CA PRO A 223 25.00 -14.93 15.54
C PRO A 223 24.79 -14.11 14.27
N ALA A 224 24.16 -12.94 14.39
CA ALA A 224 23.90 -12.08 13.26
C ALA A 224 25.20 -11.79 12.49
N ALA A 225 25.24 -12.16 11.23
CA ALA A 225 26.37 -11.97 10.34
C ALA A 225 25.91 -11.38 9.01
N LEU A 226 26.83 -10.68 8.36
CA LEU A 226 26.66 -10.22 7.00
C LEU A 226 26.98 -11.40 6.09
N LEU A 227 26.10 -11.66 5.13
CA LEU A 227 26.33 -12.69 4.12
C LEU A 227 27.33 -12.17 3.06
N ASP A 228 28.20 -13.03 2.54
CA ASP A 228 29.22 -12.62 1.54
C ASP A 228 28.58 -11.99 0.29
N GLY A 229 28.79 -10.70 0.07
CA GLY A 229 28.16 -9.95 -1.02
C GLY A 229 26.68 -9.62 -0.78
N GLU A 230 26.16 -9.69 0.44
CA GLU A 230 24.85 -9.11 0.78
C GLU A 230 24.84 -7.61 0.47
N LEU A 231 23.75 -7.13 -0.15
CA LEU A 231 23.61 -5.72 -0.48
C LEU A 231 23.48 -4.89 0.81
N GLU A 232 24.54 -4.14 1.12
CA GLU A 232 24.56 -3.13 2.17
C GLU A 232 24.15 -1.76 1.61
N LEU A 233 23.25 -1.10 2.32
CA LEU A 233 22.85 0.27 2.03
C LEU A 233 23.49 1.21 3.07
N PRO A 234 24.14 2.30 2.65
CA PRO A 234 24.83 3.18 3.58
C PRO A 234 23.86 3.93 4.48
N MET A 235 24.32 4.27 5.68
CA MET A 235 23.68 5.23 6.56
C MET A 235 24.60 6.45 6.74
N TRP A 236 24.00 7.60 6.99
CA TRP A 236 24.69 8.85 7.23
C TRP A 236 24.39 9.38 8.61
N GLN A 237 25.41 9.93 9.26
CA GLN A 237 25.24 10.58 10.55
C GLN A 237 24.46 11.88 10.37
N LEU A 238 23.45 12.09 11.21
CA LEU A 238 22.76 13.37 11.28
C LEU A 238 23.66 14.39 11.98
N PRO A 239 23.90 15.56 11.37
CA PRO A 239 24.67 16.60 12.02
C PRO A 239 23.92 17.11 13.26
N PRO A 240 24.63 17.48 14.34
CA PRO A 240 24.01 18.09 15.50
C PRO A 240 23.35 19.42 15.12
N ASN A 241 22.15 19.70 15.61
CA ASN A 241 21.48 20.97 15.34
C ASN A 241 22.09 22.07 16.22
N GLU A 242 22.31 23.27 15.66
CA GLU A 242 22.82 24.41 16.42
C GLU A 242 21.88 24.81 17.58
N ARG A 243 20.58 24.53 17.44
CA ARG A 243 19.58 24.81 18.48
C ARG A 243 19.63 23.81 19.65
N ASP A 244 20.32 22.68 19.47
CA ASP A 244 20.42 21.66 20.52
C ASP A 244 21.32 22.14 21.66
N CYS A 245 20.94 21.79 22.90
CA CYS A 245 21.79 22.02 24.06
C CYS A 245 23.08 21.19 23.99
N ALA A 246 24.11 21.59 24.73
CA ALA A 246 25.43 20.94 24.70
C ALA A 246 25.37 19.41 24.93
N ALA A 247 24.48 18.94 25.81
CA ALA A 247 24.30 17.51 26.07
C ALA A 247 23.70 16.76 24.86
N ALA A 248 22.70 17.34 24.19
CA ALA A 248 22.05 16.74 23.03
C ALA A 248 22.98 16.64 21.81
N ARG A 249 23.89 17.62 21.64
CA ARG A 249 24.91 17.61 20.57
C ARG A 249 25.90 16.44 20.64
N THR A 250 25.97 15.72 21.76
CA THR A 250 26.82 14.54 21.92
C THR A 250 26.18 13.24 21.43
N ARG A 251 24.93 13.29 20.94
CA ARG A 251 24.25 12.12 20.36
C ARG A 251 24.82 11.77 18.99
N SER A 252 24.78 10.48 18.69
CA SER A 252 25.14 9.95 17.39
C SER A 252 23.89 9.33 16.76
N LEU A 253 23.15 10.14 16.01
CA LEU A 253 21.98 9.71 15.25
C LEU A 253 22.39 9.43 13.82
N TRP A 254 21.85 8.35 13.23
CA TRP A 254 22.16 7.93 11.87
C TRP A 254 20.90 7.58 11.12
N PHE A 255 20.85 7.90 9.84
CA PHE A 255 19.72 7.60 8.98
C PHE A 255 20.15 6.94 7.67
N GLY A 256 19.30 6.09 7.13
CA GLY A 256 19.41 5.53 5.78
C GLY A 256 18.09 5.68 5.03
N VAL A 257 18.15 5.82 3.70
CA VAL A 257 16.93 5.92 2.87
C VAL A 257 16.46 4.52 2.50
N VAL A 258 15.24 4.15 2.89
CA VAL A 258 14.70 2.80 2.64
C VAL A 258 14.12 2.75 1.22
N PRO A 259 14.72 1.99 0.28
CA PRO A 259 14.14 1.83 -1.05
C PRO A 259 12.82 1.05 -0.96
N THR A 260 11.77 1.62 -1.53
CA THR A 260 10.46 0.96 -1.72
C THR A 260 10.19 0.59 -3.17
N HIS A 261 11.20 0.73 -4.04
CA HIS A 261 11.20 0.33 -5.44
C HIS A 261 12.60 -0.14 -5.86
N SER A 262 12.68 -1.06 -6.81
CA SER A 262 13.95 -1.59 -7.35
C SER A 262 13.76 -2.04 -8.80
N ALA A 263 14.74 -1.71 -9.65
CA ALA A 263 14.82 -2.26 -11.00
C ALA A 263 15.51 -3.64 -11.04
N ASP A 264 16.20 -4.02 -9.96
CA ASP A 264 16.89 -5.31 -9.89
C ASP A 264 15.89 -6.47 -9.94
N ILE A 265 16.23 -7.51 -10.71
CA ILE A 265 15.46 -8.75 -10.83
C ILE A 265 16.26 -9.98 -10.39
N ASP A 266 15.57 -11.03 -9.97
CA ASP A 266 16.21 -12.32 -9.67
C ASP A 266 16.38 -13.21 -10.93
N GLU A 267 16.98 -14.39 -10.76
CA GLU A 267 17.18 -15.36 -11.84
C GLU A 267 15.88 -15.83 -12.51
N LEU A 268 14.74 -15.67 -11.82
CA LEU A 268 13.41 -16.00 -12.33
C LEU A 268 12.70 -14.78 -12.96
N GLY A 269 13.39 -13.64 -13.04
CA GLY A 269 12.85 -12.37 -13.53
C GLY A 269 11.92 -11.67 -12.54
N LEU A 270 11.87 -12.09 -11.27
CA LEU A 270 11.04 -11.45 -10.25
C LEU A 270 11.75 -10.20 -9.73
N PRO A 271 11.03 -9.10 -9.46
CA PRO A 271 11.65 -7.91 -8.87
C PRO A 271 12.21 -8.21 -7.47
N ARG A 272 13.36 -7.61 -7.14
CA ARG A 272 13.95 -7.67 -5.79
C ARG A 272 12.94 -7.22 -4.74
N LEU A 273 12.28 -6.11 -5.01
CA LEU A 273 11.30 -5.49 -4.12
C LEU A 273 9.92 -5.62 -4.75
N ASP A 274 9.04 -6.40 -4.11
CA ASP A 274 7.68 -6.69 -4.58
C ASP A 274 6.63 -6.36 -3.52
N ASP A 275 5.37 -6.39 -3.95
CA ASP A 275 4.20 -6.12 -3.13
C ASP A 275 3.57 -7.39 -2.57
N ARG A 276 4.32 -8.50 -2.43
CA ARG A 276 3.86 -9.82 -1.92
C ARG A 276 4.69 -10.34 -0.76
N THR A 277 5.89 -9.82 -0.64
CA THR A 277 6.90 -10.26 0.30
C THR A 277 6.88 -9.39 1.55
N ILE A 278 7.16 -10.01 2.70
CA ILE A 278 7.42 -9.30 3.95
C ILE A 278 8.91 -8.98 4.03
N TYR A 279 9.22 -7.72 4.32
CA TYR A 279 10.59 -7.23 4.48
C TYR A 279 10.85 -6.73 5.90
N ARG A 280 12.11 -6.78 6.29
CA ARG A 280 12.63 -6.16 7.51
C ARG A 280 13.97 -5.53 7.25
N VAL A 281 14.22 -4.42 7.94
CA VAL A 281 15.52 -3.75 7.95
C VAL A 281 16.28 -4.14 9.21
N ARG A 282 17.59 -4.37 9.07
CA ARG A 282 18.53 -4.45 10.19
C ARG A 282 19.65 -3.45 9.96
N CYS A 283 20.01 -2.69 10.99
CA CYS A 283 21.14 -1.78 10.96
C CYS A 283 22.38 -2.48 11.53
N LEU A 284 23.53 -2.13 10.99
CA LEU A 284 24.83 -2.64 11.33
C LEU A 284 25.78 -1.46 11.57
N ALA A 285 26.49 -1.48 12.69
CA ALA A 285 27.65 -0.62 12.91
C ALA A 285 28.93 -1.45 12.73
N ARG A 286 29.79 -0.98 11.84
CA ARG A 286 31.10 -1.52 11.54
C ARG A 286 32.14 -0.63 12.19
N GLN A 287 32.86 -1.17 13.18
CA GLN A 287 33.99 -0.50 13.80
C GLN A 287 35.27 -1.00 13.16
N HIS A 288 36.01 -0.08 12.54
CA HIS A 288 37.32 -0.38 11.97
C HIS A 288 38.38 -0.51 13.06
N PRO A 289 39.38 -1.39 12.87
CA PRO A 289 40.51 -1.46 13.78
C PRO A 289 41.24 -0.12 13.88
N GLY A 290 41.70 0.22 15.08
CA GLY A 290 42.54 1.40 15.29
C GLY A 290 43.90 1.30 14.57
N ALA A 291 44.57 2.44 14.44
CA ALA A 291 45.91 2.51 13.85
C ALA A 291 46.87 1.53 14.54
N GLY A 292 47.60 0.74 13.73
CA GLY A 292 48.48 -0.34 14.23
C GLY A 292 47.81 -1.71 14.39
N HIS A 293 46.49 -1.79 14.21
CA HIS A 293 45.71 -3.04 14.22
C HIS A 293 44.95 -3.30 12.93
N GLU A 294 45.36 -2.68 11.82
CA GLU A 294 44.71 -2.75 10.49
C GLU A 294 44.54 -4.19 9.94
N GLN A 295 45.28 -5.16 10.49
CA GLN A 295 45.20 -6.58 10.13
C GLN A 295 44.05 -7.31 10.85
N CYS A 296 43.44 -6.71 11.86
CA CYS A 296 42.29 -7.27 12.56
C CYS A 296 41.02 -7.11 11.70
N PRO A 297 40.07 -8.05 11.74
CA PRO A 297 38.79 -7.87 11.09
C PRO A 297 37.97 -6.78 11.79
N ASP A 298 37.07 -6.14 11.03
CA ASP A 298 36.12 -5.18 11.58
C ASP A 298 35.22 -5.83 12.63
N ARG A 299 34.88 -5.06 13.67
CA ARG A 299 33.91 -5.49 14.67
C ARG A 299 32.50 -5.05 14.26
N LEU A 300 31.62 -6.03 14.13
CA LEU A 300 30.23 -5.82 13.69
C LEU A 300 29.27 -5.81 14.89
N SER A 301 28.41 -4.80 14.94
CA SER A 301 27.35 -4.66 15.95
C SER A 301 25.98 -4.50 15.29
N TRP A 302 25.03 -5.36 15.62
CA TRP A 302 23.73 -5.42 14.95
C TRP A 302 22.59 -4.87 15.78
N SER A 303 21.61 -4.25 15.12
CA SER A 303 20.31 -3.96 15.72
C SER A 303 19.41 -5.20 15.74
N GLU A 304 18.34 -5.13 16.54
CA GLU A 304 17.14 -5.95 16.28
C GLU A 304 16.52 -5.54 14.94
N PRO A 305 15.74 -6.40 14.26
CA PRO A 305 15.07 -6.01 13.04
C PRO A 305 13.93 -5.02 13.31
N THR A 306 13.63 -4.19 12.32
CA THR A 306 12.43 -3.34 12.32
C THR A 306 11.16 -4.18 12.44
N ALA A 307 10.03 -3.51 12.71
CA ALA A 307 8.72 -4.09 12.46
C ALA A 307 8.64 -4.59 11.00
N PRO A 308 7.96 -5.73 10.75
CA PRO A 308 7.78 -6.24 9.40
C PRO A 308 6.93 -5.27 8.59
N TYR A 309 7.26 -5.14 7.31
CA TYR A 309 6.47 -4.34 6.37
C TYR A 309 6.36 -5.02 5.01
N ARG A 310 5.37 -4.59 4.23
CA ARG A 310 5.14 -4.98 2.84
C ARG A 310 5.02 -3.71 2.00
N LEU A 311 5.40 -3.81 0.73
CA LEU A 311 5.29 -2.68 -0.19
C LEU A 311 3.87 -2.59 -0.75
N ALA A 312 3.37 -1.37 -0.90
CA ALA A 312 2.11 -1.12 -1.56
C ALA A 312 2.23 -1.45 -3.07
N PRO A 313 1.21 -2.08 -3.67
CA PRO A 313 1.12 -2.21 -5.13
C PRO A 313 1.20 -0.82 -5.80
N HIS A 314 1.65 -0.76 -7.05
CA HIS A 314 1.71 0.50 -7.80
C HIS A 314 0.34 1.19 -7.97
N ALA A 315 -0.74 0.41 -7.95
CA ALA A 315 -2.12 0.88 -8.07
C ALA A 315 -2.88 0.72 -6.74
N ASP A 316 -2.20 0.90 -5.61
CA ASP A 316 -2.83 0.82 -4.29
C ASP A 316 -3.89 1.94 -4.15
N PRO A 317 -5.16 1.59 -3.89
CA PRO A 317 -6.26 2.56 -3.89
C PRO A 317 -6.14 3.62 -2.78
N GLU A 318 -5.43 3.31 -1.68
CA GLU A 318 -5.19 4.26 -0.60
C GLU A 318 -3.99 5.17 -0.91
N GLY A 319 -2.97 4.62 -1.58
CA GLY A 319 -1.79 5.35 -2.03
C GLY A 319 -2.11 6.39 -3.11
N THR A 320 -3.01 6.08 -4.04
CA THR A 320 -3.40 6.97 -5.15
C THR A 320 -4.50 7.96 -4.79
N LYS A 321 -5.07 7.89 -3.58
CA LYS A 321 -6.19 8.76 -3.15
C LYS A 321 -5.78 10.22 -2.97
N ASN A 322 -4.57 10.46 -2.46
CA ASN A 322 -4.14 11.80 -2.03
C ASN A 322 -3.29 12.54 -3.08
N HIS A 323 -2.76 11.82 -4.08
CA HIS A 323 -1.84 12.37 -5.08
C HIS A 323 -2.29 12.02 -6.49
N ARG A 324 -2.38 13.02 -7.37
CA ARG A 324 -2.75 12.82 -8.77
C ARG A 324 -1.52 12.40 -9.56
N VAL A 325 -1.53 11.15 -10.04
CA VAL A 325 -0.55 10.66 -11.02
C VAL A 325 -1.14 10.79 -12.42
N THR A 326 -0.56 11.66 -13.24
CA THR A 326 -0.98 11.80 -14.65
C THR A 326 -0.13 10.88 -15.52
N ILE A 327 -0.73 9.81 -16.03
CA ILE A 327 -0.12 8.94 -17.04
C ILE A 327 -0.60 9.39 -18.41
N THR A 328 0.31 9.94 -19.22
CA THR A 328 -0.03 10.38 -20.59
C THR A 328 0.01 9.19 -21.54
N MET A 329 -0.97 9.11 -22.44
CA MET A 329 -1.00 8.06 -23.47
C MET A 329 0.28 8.12 -24.34
N PRO A 330 0.83 6.97 -24.76
CA PRO A 330 1.95 6.95 -25.70
C PRO A 330 1.62 7.73 -26.97
N ASP A 331 2.54 8.59 -27.41
CA ASP A 331 2.42 9.25 -28.71
C ASP A 331 2.54 8.20 -29.82
N LEU A 332 1.43 7.98 -30.55
CA LEU A 332 1.34 7.02 -31.64
C LEU A 332 2.40 7.26 -32.73
N ARG A 333 2.82 8.52 -32.93
CA ARG A 333 3.87 8.88 -33.90
C ARG A 333 5.23 8.38 -33.41
N ALA A 334 5.52 8.54 -32.12
CA ALA A 334 6.74 8.07 -31.49
C ALA A 334 6.79 6.53 -31.43
N VAL A 335 5.67 5.87 -31.15
CA VAL A 335 5.55 4.40 -31.17
C VAL A 335 5.78 3.86 -32.58
N ALA A 336 5.14 4.45 -33.59
CA ALA A 336 5.35 4.08 -34.99
C ALA A 336 6.81 4.27 -35.43
N ALA A 337 7.46 5.35 -35.01
CA ALA A 337 8.87 5.60 -35.28
C ALA A 337 9.81 4.58 -34.59
N ARG A 338 9.39 3.98 -33.46
CA ARG A 338 10.16 2.98 -32.71
C ARG A 338 9.88 1.54 -33.15
N ALA A 339 8.80 1.28 -33.87
CA ALA A 339 8.35 -0.06 -34.28
C ALA A 339 9.39 -0.88 -35.07
N ALA A 340 10.35 -0.23 -35.74
CA ALA A 340 11.42 -0.89 -36.46
C ALA A 340 12.62 -1.32 -35.58
N ARG A 341 12.62 -1.00 -34.29
CA ARG A 341 13.71 -1.33 -33.35
C ARG A 341 13.33 -2.53 -32.49
N PRO A 342 14.27 -3.46 -32.19
CA PRO A 342 13.97 -4.56 -31.28
C PRO A 342 13.62 -4.01 -29.88
N PRO A 343 12.63 -4.62 -29.19
CA PRO A 343 12.35 -4.27 -27.80
C PRO A 343 13.57 -4.60 -26.93
N GLY A 344 13.86 -3.75 -25.96
CA GLY A 344 14.86 -4.04 -24.94
C GLY A 344 14.36 -5.11 -23.95
N PRO A 345 15.22 -5.59 -23.03
CA PRO A 345 14.84 -6.58 -22.01
C PRO A 345 13.86 -6.05 -20.95
N GLY A 346 13.59 -4.74 -20.92
CA GLY A 346 12.61 -4.13 -20.03
C GLY A 346 11.18 -4.24 -20.55
N GLY A 347 10.20 -3.98 -19.68
CA GLY A 347 8.77 -4.02 -20.02
C GLY A 347 7.91 -3.84 -18.77
N VAL A 348 6.59 -3.88 -18.94
CA VAL A 348 5.64 -3.86 -17.83
C VAL A 348 4.99 -5.23 -17.74
N GLU A 349 5.08 -5.83 -16.55
CA GLU A 349 4.35 -7.03 -16.20
C GLU A 349 3.07 -6.61 -15.45
N ILE A 350 1.92 -7.02 -15.96
CA ILE A 350 0.64 -6.83 -15.26
C ILE A 350 0.33 -8.12 -14.54
N VAL A 351 0.29 -8.04 -13.22
CA VAL A 351 -0.05 -9.15 -12.33
C VAL A 351 -1.47 -8.95 -11.83
N GLN A 352 -2.37 -9.87 -12.18
CA GLN A 352 -3.74 -9.83 -11.68
C GLN A 352 -3.84 -10.68 -10.40
N PRO A 353 -4.28 -10.11 -9.26
CA PRO A 353 -4.50 -10.87 -8.05
C PRO A 353 -5.58 -11.95 -8.21
N PRO A 354 -5.55 -13.03 -7.40
CA PRO A 354 -6.60 -14.04 -7.37
C PRO A 354 -7.99 -13.42 -7.17
N GLY A 355 -8.98 -13.89 -7.93
CA GLY A 355 -10.36 -13.36 -7.87
C GLY A 355 -10.59 -11.98 -8.51
N SER A 356 -9.56 -11.35 -9.11
CA SER A 356 -9.69 -10.11 -9.90
C SER A 356 -9.87 -10.36 -11.40
N GLN A 357 -10.13 -11.61 -11.80
CA GLN A 357 -10.38 -12.00 -13.19
C GLN A 357 -11.84 -11.71 -13.57
N LEU A 358 -12.07 -10.87 -14.57
CA LEU A 358 -13.41 -10.57 -15.08
C LEU A 358 -13.91 -11.76 -15.92
N ARG A 359 -14.97 -12.46 -15.46
CA ARG A 359 -15.71 -13.45 -16.27
C ARG A 359 -17.03 -12.85 -16.75
N MET A 360 -17.19 -12.77 -18.06
CA MET A 360 -18.46 -12.44 -18.69
C MET A 360 -19.24 -13.75 -18.90
N ASN A 361 -20.24 -14.04 -18.05
CA ASN A 361 -21.22 -15.10 -18.32
C ASN A 361 -22.52 -14.45 -18.81
N PRO A 362 -22.98 -14.72 -20.05
CA PRO A 362 -24.23 -14.15 -20.54
C PRO A 362 -25.41 -14.80 -19.80
N GLY A 363 -26.11 -14.01 -18.96
CA GLY A 363 -27.43 -14.39 -18.40
C GLY A 363 -27.56 -14.48 -16.88
N SER A 364 -26.53 -14.21 -16.08
CA SER A 364 -26.64 -14.14 -14.61
C SER A 364 -26.04 -12.83 -14.10
N PHE A 365 -26.89 -11.93 -13.59
CA PHE A 365 -26.49 -10.65 -13.00
C PHE A 365 -26.95 -10.56 -11.54
N PRO A 366 -26.10 -10.13 -10.58
CA PRO A 366 -24.70 -9.70 -10.72
C PRO A 366 -23.76 -10.85 -11.14
N PRO A 367 -22.56 -10.56 -11.70
CA PRO A 367 -21.56 -11.59 -11.96
C PRO A 367 -21.28 -12.34 -10.66
N THR A 368 -21.75 -13.58 -10.61
CA THR A 368 -21.56 -14.43 -9.44
C THR A 368 -20.11 -14.90 -9.43
N PRO A 369 -19.45 -14.93 -8.27
CA PRO A 369 -18.17 -15.62 -8.13
C PRO A 369 -18.32 -17.03 -8.70
N GLY A 370 -17.41 -17.44 -9.58
CA GLY A 370 -17.42 -18.79 -10.13
C GLY A 370 -17.27 -19.85 -9.03
N PRO A 371 -17.52 -21.14 -9.34
CA PRO A 371 -17.20 -22.24 -8.44
C PRO A 371 -15.75 -22.12 -7.93
N PRO A 372 -15.47 -22.54 -6.68
CA PRO A 372 -14.22 -22.25 -5.95
C PRO A 372 -12.91 -22.74 -6.60
N ASP A 373 -12.96 -23.44 -7.73
CA ASP A 373 -11.79 -24.09 -8.34
C ASP A 373 -11.08 -23.28 -9.44
N HIS A 374 -11.59 -22.13 -9.88
CA HIS A 374 -10.99 -21.36 -10.98
C HIS A 374 -10.87 -19.85 -10.69
N GLY A 375 -9.64 -19.31 -10.80
CA GLY A 375 -9.29 -17.94 -10.42
C GLY A 375 -8.47 -17.83 -9.13
N SER A 376 -8.07 -18.97 -8.55
CA SER A 376 -7.24 -19.10 -7.35
C SER A 376 -5.74 -18.90 -7.60
N VAL A 377 -5.34 -18.64 -8.85
CA VAL A 377 -3.92 -18.53 -9.23
C VAL A 377 -3.67 -17.15 -9.84
N THR A 378 -2.63 -16.48 -9.35
CA THR A 378 -2.11 -15.25 -9.94
C THR A 378 -1.79 -15.45 -11.43
N SER A 379 -2.38 -14.65 -12.32
CA SER A 379 -2.01 -14.59 -13.74
C SER A 379 -1.01 -13.48 -14.00
N ARG A 380 -0.01 -13.75 -14.84
CA ARG A 380 1.08 -12.85 -15.21
C ARG A 380 1.09 -12.67 -16.72
N CYS A 381 1.04 -11.42 -17.16
CA CYS A 381 1.06 -11.10 -18.57
C CYS A 381 2.10 -10.01 -18.84
N THR A 382 3.08 -10.30 -19.70
CA THR A 382 4.10 -9.35 -20.14
C THR A 382 3.74 -8.80 -21.51
N PHE A 383 3.55 -7.49 -21.63
CA PHE A 383 3.27 -6.82 -22.90
C PHE A 383 4.08 -5.53 -23.03
N ALA A 384 4.20 -5.01 -24.25
CA ALA A 384 4.57 -3.61 -24.43
C ALA A 384 3.43 -2.74 -23.86
N ILE A 385 3.72 -1.97 -22.80
CA ILE A 385 2.72 -1.13 -22.13
C ILE A 385 2.03 -0.20 -23.12
N GLU A 386 2.74 0.24 -24.15
CA GLU A 386 2.20 1.13 -25.17
C GLU A 386 1.10 0.45 -25.98
N LEU A 387 1.32 -0.80 -26.42
CA LEU A 387 0.31 -1.56 -27.14
C LEU A 387 -0.89 -1.87 -26.25
N PHE A 388 -0.64 -2.25 -25.00
CA PHE A 388 -1.69 -2.51 -24.02
C PHE A 388 -2.55 -1.26 -23.79
N MET A 389 -1.96 -0.07 -23.63
CA MET A 389 -2.71 1.17 -23.43
C MET A 389 -3.53 1.55 -24.66
N ILE A 390 -3.00 1.38 -25.87
CA ILE A 390 -3.72 1.67 -27.11
C ILE A 390 -4.92 0.74 -27.27
N VAL A 391 -4.71 -0.58 -27.14
CA VAL A 391 -5.78 -1.57 -27.26
C VAL A 391 -6.80 -1.37 -26.13
N SER A 392 -6.34 -1.17 -24.89
CA SER A 392 -7.22 -0.98 -23.75
C SER A 392 -8.06 0.28 -23.91
N MET A 393 -7.51 1.44 -24.29
CA MET A 393 -8.30 2.66 -24.49
C MET A 393 -9.27 2.53 -25.67
N PHE A 394 -8.85 1.91 -26.78
CA PHE A 394 -9.72 1.71 -27.94
C PHE A 394 -10.91 0.79 -27.61
N VAL A 395 -10.62 -0.36 -26.98
CA VAL A 395 -11.65 -1.30 -26.52
C VAL A 395 -12.49 -0.64 -25.43
N PHE A 396 -11.88 0.06 -24.48
CA PHE A 396 -12.58 0.74 -23.40
C PHE A 396 -13.56 1.78 -23.94
N SER A 397 -13.17 2.69 -24.83
CA SER A 397 -14.09 3.67 -25.42
C SER A 397 -15.18 3.03 -26.29
N LEU A 398 -14.90 1.91 -26.97
CA LEU A 398 -15.90 1.20 -27.76
C LEU A 398 -16.93 0.46 -26.89
N PHE A 399 -16.48 -0.12 -25.78
CA PHE A 399 -17.28 -0.97 -24.93
C PHE A 399 -17.80 -0.29 -23.67
N LEU A 400 -17.32 0.90 -23.28
CA LEU A 400 -17.78 1.59 -22.06
C LEU A 400 -19.31 1.77 -22.03
N PRO A 401 -19.97 2.22 -23.11
CA PRO A 401 -21.44 2.29 -23.14
C PRO A 401 -22.07 0.90 -23.01
N VAL A 402 -21.49 -0.10 -23.67
CA VAL A 402 -21.96 -1.49 -23.58
C VAL A 402 -21.78 -2.05 -22.15
N VAL A 403 -20.66 -1.78 -21.50
CA VAL A 403 -20.28 -2.26 -20.16
C VAL A 403 -21.12 -1.60 -19.07
N VAL A 404 -21.38 -0.30 -19.19
CA VAL A 404 -22.22 0.43 -18.26
C VAL A 404 -23.68 -0.04 -18.38
N PHE A 405 -24.22 -0.10 -19.60
CA PHE A 405 -25.65 -0.27 -19.79
C PHE A 405 -26.12 -1.72 -19.98
N VAL A 406 -25.32 -2.58 -20.63
CA VAL A 406 -25.66 -4.00 -20.81
C VAL A 406 -25.25 -4.82 -19.59
N PHE A 407 -24.11 -4.51 -18.96
CA PHE A 407 -23.59 -5.30 -17.84
C PHE A 407 -23.92 -4.72 -16.46
N GLN A 408 -24.68 -3.61 -16.36
CA GLN A 408 -25.16 -3.04 -15.10
C GLN A 408 -24.04 -2.80 -14.05
N LEU A 409 -22.80 -2.51 -14.47
CA LEU A 409 -21.64 -2.31 -13.61
C LEU A 409 -21.52 -0.84 -13.12
N TRP A 410 -22.60 -0.27 -12.60
CA TRP A 410 -22.69 1.14 -12.17
C TRP A 410 -21.67 1.51 -11.09
N TRP A 411 -21.28 0.55 -10.25
CA TRP A 411 -20.26 0.73 -9.23
C TRP A 411 -18.87 1.01 -9.81
N LEU A 412 -18.58 0.62 -11.05
CA LEU A 412 -17.33 0.98 -11.71
C LEU A 412 -17.28 2.47 -12.01
N LEU A 413 -18.39 3.08 -12.43
CA LEU A 413 -18.44 4.52 -12.69
C LEU A 413 -18.07 5.35 -11.46
N LEU A 414 -18.41 4.88 -10.25
CA LEU A 414 -17.97 5.49 -8.98
C LEU A 414 -16.44 5.58 -8.79
N LEU A 415 -15.65 4.86 -9.60
CA LEU A 415 -14.19 4.98 -9.69
C LEU A 415 -13.73 6.11 -10.62
N ARG A 416 -14.65 6.97 -11.10
CA ARG A 416 -14.41 8.16 -11.95
C ARG A 416 -13.76 7.82 -13.29
N PHE A 417 -14.39 6.92 -14.05
CA PHE A 417 -13.96 6.60 -15.40
C PHE A 417 -14.30 7.76 -16.35
N CYS A 418 -13.26 8.32 -17.02
CA CYS A 418 -13.36 9.15 -18.22
C CYS A 418 -14.61 10.05 -18.31
N LEU A 419 -14.90 10.82 -17.25
CA LEU A 419 -15.98 11.80 -17.34
C LEU A 419 -15.50 12.96 -18.23
N PRO A 420 -16.31 13.42 -19.20
CA PRO A 420 -16.05 14.70 -19.84
C PRO A 420 -15.91 15.75 -18.74
N SER A 421 -14.93 16.64 -18.87
CA SER A 421 -14.56 17.63 -17.86
C SER A 421 -15.63 18.72 -17.61
N GLU A 422 -16.84 18.53 -18.13
CA GLU A 422 -17.93 19.46 -17.98
C GLU A 422 -18.55 19.28 -16.58
N ALA A 423 -17.87 19.83 -15.56
CA ALA A 423 -18.41 19.94 -14.21
C ALA A 423 -19.83 20.56 -14.21
N THR A 424 -20.12 21.40 -15.21
CA THR A 424 -21.43 22.00 -15.49
C THR A 424 -22.52 20.98 -15.86
N ALA A 425 -22.17 19.90 -16.56
CA ALA A 425 -23.09 18.83 -16.94
C ALA A 425 -23.54 18.03 -15.70
N LEU A 426 -22.59 17.67 -14.84
CA LEU A 426 -22.86 16.98 -13.58
C LEU A 426 -23.69 17.84 -12.62
N GLU A 427 -23.34 19.12 -12.43
CA GLU A 427 -24.09 20.05 -11.57
C GLU A 427 -25.56 20.24 -12.02
N THR A 428 -25.79 20.27 -13.33
CA THR A 428 -27.14 20.38 -13.91
C THR A 428 -27.99 19.14 -13.63
N LEU A 429 -27.37 17.95 -13.60
CA LEU A 429 -28.03 16.69 -13.28
C LEU A 429 -28.26 16.52 -11.77
N GLU A 430 -27.28 16.86 -10.94
CA GLU A 430 -27.41 16.84 -9.48
C GLU A 430 -28.56 17.75 -9.02
N SER A 431 -28.60 18.99 -9.49
CA SER A 431 -29.65 19.95 -9.13
C SER A 431 -31.06 19.50 -9.56
N TYR A 432 -31.16 18.74 -10.66
CA TYR A 432 -32.43 18.17 -11.11
C TYR A 432 -32.90 17.04 -10.19
N LEU A 433 -32.00 16.13 -9.82
CA LEU A 433 -32.29 14.98 -8.97
C LEU A 433 -32.57 15.41 -7.52
N ASP A 434 -31.79 16.35 -6.98
CA ASP A 434 -31.99 16.95 -5.66
C ASP A 434 -33.30 17.76 -5.57
N GLY A 435 -33.73 18.35 -6.70
CA GLY A 435 -35.02 19.02 -6.84
C GLY A 435 -36.22 18.07 -6.87
N GLY A 436 -36.02 16.76 -6.72
CA GLY A 436 -37.06 15.73 -6.73
C GLY A 436 -37.44 15.21 -8.12
N GLY A 437 -36.68 15.54 -9.16
CA GLY A 437 -36.85 14.98 -10.49
C GLY A 437 -36.44 13.51 -10.55
N THR A 438 -37.20 12.67 -11.25
CA THR A 438 -36.87 11.25 -11.46
C THR A 438 -36.46 10.96 -12.90
N LEU A 439 -35.77 9.85 -13.14
CA LEU A 439 -35.52 9.36 -14.51
C LEU A 439 -36.84 9.16 -15.28
N GLY A 440 -37.90 8.72 -14.61
CA GLY A 440 -39.24 8.59 -15.20
C GLY A 440 -39.79 9.92 -15.71
N ASP A 441 -39.53 11.03 -15.01
CA ASP A 441 -39.98 12.37 -15.42
C ASP A 441 -39.25 12.89 -16.66
N LEU A 442 -37.99 12.48 -16.87
CA LEU A 442 -37.21 12.79 -18.07
C LEU A 442 -37.71 12.04 -19.31
N LEU A 443 -38.33 10.86 -19.13
CA LEU A 443 -38.86 10.04 -20.21
C LEU A 443 -40.24 10.49 -20.70
N ILE A 444 -40.95 11.33 -19.94
CA ILE A 444 -42.29 11.81 -20.29
C ILE A 444 -42.19 13.16 -21.02
N PRO A 445 -42.68 13.26 -22.28
CA PRO A 445 -42.73 14.54 -23.00
C PRO A 445 -43.55 15.59 -22.24
N LYS A 446 -43.07 16.84 -22.22
CA LYS A 446 -43.80 17.94 -21.57
C LYS A 446 -44.61 18.72 -22.62
N ALA A 447 -45.82 19.13 -22.22
CA ALA A 447 -46.73 19.89 -23.10
C ALA A 447 -46.28 21.35 -23.26
N ASP A 448 -45.59 21.89 -22.26
CA ASP A 448 -45.02 23.22 -22.28
C ASP A 448 -43.68 23.23 -23.04
N LYS A 449 -43.49 24.21 -23.94
CA LYS A 449 -42.32 24.27 -24.83
C LYS A 449 -41.02 24.52 -24.06
N GLU A 450 -41.06 25.38 -23.04
CA GLU A 450 -39.89 25.71 -22.23
C GLU A 450 -39.49 24.52 -21.35
N ALA A 451 -40.47 23.83 -20.77
CA ALA A 451 -40.27 22.60 -20.01
C ALA A 451 -39.73 21.44 -20.89
N GLU A 452 -40.20 21.32 -22.14
CA GLU A 452 -39.74 20.30 -23.08
C GLU A 452 -38.30 20.56 -23.57
N GLU A 453 -37.94 21.83 -23.77
CA GLU A 453 -36.56 22.22 -24.10
C GLU A 453 -35.60 21.90 -22.94
N LYS A 454 -35.99 22.25 -21.71
CA LYS A 454 -35.23 21.90 -20.50
C LYS A 454 -35.06 20.39 -20.32
N ARG A 455 -36.11 19.60 -20.56
CA ARG A 455 -36.07 18.13 -20.53
C ARG A 455 -35.07 17.57 -21.54
N ARG A 456 -35.09 18.08 -22.79
CA ARG A 456 -34.17 17.62 -23.84
C ARG A 456 -32.72 17.97 -23.53
N ALA A 457 -32.47 19.15 -22.96
CA ALA A 457 -31.14 19.52 -22.50
C ALA A 457 -30.64 18.55 -21.42
N GLN A 458 -31.46 18.24 -20.41
CA GLN A 458 -31.11 17.29 -19.36
C GLN A 458 -30.87 15.86 -19.87
N LEU A 459 -31.64 15.40 -20.87
CA LEU A 459 -31.39 14.12 -21.54
C LEU A 459 -30.07 14.12 -22.30
N ALA A 460 -29.76 15.19 -23.03
CA ALA A 460 -28.50 15.31 -23.76
C ALA A 460 -27.30 15.35 -22.80
N THR A 461 -27.43 16.03 -21.66
CA THR A 461 -26.41 16.06 -20.60
C THR A 461 -26.20 14.66 -20.00
N LEU A 462 -27.27 13.90 -19.78
CA LEU A 462 -27.17 12.53 -19.27
C LEU A 462 -26.49 11.61 -20.29
N ASP A 463 -26.85 11.71 -21.56
CA ASP A 463 -26.23 10.96 -22.66
C ASP A 463 -24.72 11.28 -22.78
N ASP A 464 -24.34 12.55 -22.63
CA ASP A 464 -22.94 13.00 -22.66
C ASP A 464 -22.12 12.47 -21.46
N VAL A 465 -22.65 12.56 -20.23
CA VAL A 465 -21.98 12.07 -19.02
C VAL A 465 -21.69 10.58 -19.07
N PHE A 466 -22.59 9.80 -19.66
CA PHE A 466 -22.45 8.35 -19.77
C PHE A 466 -21.89 7.88 -21.12
N GLU A 467 -21.47 8.81 -21.99
CA GLU A 467 -20.97 8.58 -23.35
C GLU A 467 -21.87 7.63 -24.18
N THR A 468 -23.20 7.71 -24.03
CA THR A 468 -24.17 6.83 -24.71
C THR A 468 -25.29 7.62 -25.34
N THR A 469 -26.15 6.94 -26.10
CA THR A 469 -27.46 7.47 -26.49
C THR A 469 -28.54 6.78 -25.67
N ASP A 470 -29.53 7.53 -25.19
CA ASP A 470 -30.69 7.02 -24.45
C ASP A 470 -30.37 6.47 -23.04
N ALA A 471 -29.46 7.15 -22.34
CA ALA A 471 -29.03 6.81 -20.98
C ALA A 471 -30.20 6.73 -19.98
N ALA A 472 -31.18 7.64 -20.11
CA ALA A 472 -32.33 7.71 -19.19
C ALA A 472 -33.20 6.45 -19.25
N THR A 473 -33.47 5.94 -20.46
CA THR A 473 -34.27 4.71 -20.64
C THR A 473 -33.50 3.50 -20.14
N GLN A 474 -32.20 3.44 -20.44
CA GLN A 474 -31.36 2.31 -20.05
C GLN A 474 -31.15 2.24 -18.53
N LEU A 475 -30.97 3.38 -17.85
CA LEU A 475 -30.92 3.46 -16.38
C LEU A 475 -32.27 3.11 -15.74
N ASN A 476 -33.38 3.59 -16.29
CA ASN A 476 -34.73 3.30 -15.79
C ASN A 476 -35.13 1.82 -15.96
N ALA A 477 -34.48 1.09 -16.87
CA ALA A 477 -34.66 -0.35 -17.05
C ALA A 477 -33.94 -1.21 -15.99
N VAL A 478 -33.05 -0.61 -15.18
CA VAL A 478 -32.33 -1.31 -14.11
C VAL A 478 -33.23 -1.43 -12.88
N PRO A 479 -33.51 -2.64 -12.37
CA PRO A 479 -34.38 -2.84 -11.22
C PRO A 479 -33.97 -1.99 -10.00
N THR A 480 -32.67 -1.93 -9.72
CA THR A 480 -32.08 -1.17 -8.61
C THR A 480 -32.43 0.32 -8.65
N PHE A 481 -32.39 0.97 -9.81
CA PHE A 481 -32.70 2.40 -9.96
C PHE A 481 -34.19 2.69 -10.15
N ARG A 482 -34.92 1.73 -10.71
CA ARG A 482 -36.38 1.81 -10.85
C ARG A 482 -37.08 1.73 -9.49
N ASP A 483 -36.58 0.86 -8.61
CA ASP A 483 -37.20 0.59 -7.32
C ASP A 483 -36.83 1.66 -6.26
N ASP A 484 -35.71 2.38 -6.44
CA ASP A 484 -35.28 3.51 -5.61
C ASP A 484 -34.61 4.62 -6.47
N PRO A 485 -35.38 5.62 -6.94
CA PRO A 485 -34.86 6.71 -7.77
C PRO A 485 -33.76 7.56 -7.12
N SER A 486 -33.66 7.57 -5.78
CA SER A 486 -32.62 8.32 -5.05
C SER A 486 -31.22 7.78 -5.31
N GLN A 487 -31.11 6.51 -5.75
CA GLN A 487 -29.84 5.86 -6.06
C GLN A 487 -29.16 6.42 -7.30
N VAL A 488 -29.92 7.02 -8.22
CA VAL A 488 -29.37 7.71 -9.39
C VAL A 488 -28.73 9.03 -8.96
N GLY A 489 -29.35 9.76 -8.03
CA GLY A 489 -28.76 10.94 -7.41
C GLY A 489 -27.46 10.61 -6.68
N ASP A 490 -27.47 9.54 -5.86
CA ASP A 490 -26.28 9.04 -5.17
C ASP A 490 -25.15 8.61 -6.13
N LEU A 491 -25.51 8.04 -7.29
CA LEU A 491 -24.56 7.67 -8.34
C LEU A 491 -23.95 8.92 -8.98
N VAL A 492 -24.77 9.88 -9.41
CA VAL A 492 -24.33 11.12 -10.07
C VAL A 492 -23.45 11.96 -9.13
N ALA A 493 -23.85 12.12 -7.86
CA ALA A 493 -23.01 12.73 -6.81
C ALA A 493 -21.72 11.92 -6.53
N GLY A 494 -21.76 10.62 -6.82
CA GLY A 494 -20.58 9.74 -6.83
C GLY A 494 -19.63 9.96 -8.00
N LEU A 495 -20.04 10.64 -9.06
CA LEU A 495 -19.24 10.89 -10.25
C LEU A 495 -18.55 12.25 -10.21
N ASP A 496 -19.17 13.24 -9.57
CA ASP A 496 -18.62 14.59 -9.53
C ASP A 496 -17.20 14.64 -8.90
N PRO A 497 -16.19 15.13 -9.66
CA PRO A 497 -14.86 15.37 -9.11
C PRO A 497 -14.80 16.60 -8.18
N ALA A 498 -15.73 17.56 -8.28
CA ALA A 498 -15.73 18.77 -7.43
C ALA A 498 -16.14 18.47 -5.99
N GLY A 499 -17.04 17.49 -5.78
CA GLY A 499 -17.38 16.92 -4.47
C GLY A 499 -16.29 16.01 -3.86
N ALA A 500 -15.12 15.84 -4.49
CA ALA A 500 -14.02 15.09 -3.89
C ALA A 500 -13.58 15.77 -2.59
N ALA A 501 -13.56 15.00 -1.48
CA ALA A 501 -12.86 15.45 -0.28
C ALA A 501 -11.43 15.84 -0.64
N LEU A 502 -11.01 17.04 -0.22
CA LEU A 502 -9.62 17.46 -0.34
C LEU A 502 -8.71 16.37 0.26
N PRO A 503 -7.50 16.16 -0.30
CA PRO A 503 -6.56 15.22 0.26
C PRO A 503 -6.42 15.48 1.76
N GLY A 504 -6.52 14.42 2.56
CA GLY A 504 -6.35 14.56 4.01
C GLY A 504 -4.97 15.15 4.29
N THR A 505 -4.90 16.13 5.19
CA THR A 505 -3.61 16.66 5.61
C THR A 505 -2.82 15.55 6.31
N ASP A 506 -1.58 15.36 5.87
CA ASP A 506 -0.68 14.39 6.48
C ASP A 506 -0.54 14.66 7.98
N LEU A 507 -0.84 13.65 8.80
CA LEU A 507 -0.76 13.78 10.25
C LEU A 507 0.72 13.75 10.69
N PRO A 508 1.27 14.85 11.23
CA PRO A 508 2.63 14.84 11.75
C PRO A 508 2.72 14.01 13.02
N GLU A 509 3.88 13.38 13.23
CA GLU A 509 4.23 12.80 14.52
C GLU A 509 4.37 13.86 15.61
N THR A 510 4.19 13.46 16.87
CA THR A 510 4.46 14.36 18.00
C THR A 510 5.96 14.66 18.10
N LYS A 511 6.31 15.91 18.44
CA LYS A 511 7.70 16.38 18.58
C LYS A 511 8.03 16.58 20.06
N PRO A 512 8.36 15.51 20.81
CA PRO A 512 8.68 15.64 22.23
C PRO A 512 9.91 16.53 22.44
N ASP A 513 9.95 17.20 23.59
CA ASP A 513 11.12 17.91 24.07
C ASP A 513 12.29 16.93 24.27
N ASP A 514 13.51 17.39 24.03
CA ASP A 514 14.69 16.58 24.27
C ASP A 514 14.89 16.35 25.78
N PRO A 515 14.88 15.09 26.27
CA PRO A 515 15.08 14.81 27.70
C PRO A 515 16.47 15.20 28.22
N LEU A 516 17.45 15.47 27.34
CA LEU A 516 18.77 15.95 27.73
C LEU A 516 18.87 17.47 27.83
N CYS A 517 17.89 18.20 27.30
CA CYS A 517 17.90 19.65 27.35
C CYS A 517 17.02 20.14 28.52
N PRO A 518 17.58 20.94 29.44
CA PRO A 518 16.77 21.56 30.48
C PRO A 518 15.73 22.49 29.83
N ARG A 519 14.51 22.47 30.38
CA ARG A 519 13.43 23.37 29.96
C ARG A 519 13.69 24.82 30.33
#